data_AF-A0A2A2E7W8-F1
#
_entry.id   AF-A0A2A2E7W8-F1
#
_cell.length_a   1.000
_cell.length_b   1.000
_cell.length_c   1.000
_cell.angle_alpha   90.00
_cell.angle_beta   90.00
_cell.angle_gamma   90.00
#
_symmetry.space_group_name_H-M   'P 1'
#
loop_
_entity.id
_entity.type
_entity.pdbx_description
1 polymer ?
#
loop_
_entity_poly.entity_id
_entity_poly.type
_entity_poly.pdbx_seq_one_letter_code
_entity_poly.pdbx_strand_id
1 'polypeptide(L)'
;LAPILTHLGEAAGDLLPVFERYWINGSDLTVELPVLGTSQPYPWWDVPPGLLAQLNGEDPAPLVDDLMQWLREEHAGLYFVLPEANLRRKVAHFVRHHPDPLDDLSGRLKDSLEKDLAP
;
A
#
# COMPACT_ATOMS: atom_id res chain seq x y z
N LEU A 1 19.71 9.05 0.11
CA LEU A 1 20.26 8.33 -1.07
C LEU A 1 21.65 7.74 -0.80
N ALA A 2 22.65 8.52 -0.37
CA ALA A 2 24.02 7.99 -0.13
C ALA A 2 24.07 6.74 0.77
N PRO A 3 23.41 6.70 1.95
CA PRO A 3 23.43 5.52 2.81
C PRO A 3 22.83 4.27 2.15
N ILE A 4 21.84 4.46 1.28
CA ILE A 4 21.15 3.38 0.57
C ILE A 4 22.09 2.78 -0.49
N LEU A 5 22.73 3.61 -1.30
CA LEU A 5 23.68 3.15 -2.32
C LEU A 5 24.91 2.48 -1.70
N THR A 6 25.44 3.04 -0.60
CA THR A 6 26.55 2.41 0.16
C THR A 6 26.14 1.06 0.75
N HIS A 7 24.92 0.95 1.27
CA HIS A 7 24.43 -0.32 1.82
C HIS A 7 24.22 -1.40 0.75
N LEU A 8 23.80 -1.00 -0.46
CA LEU A 8 23.57 -1.91 -1.58
C LEU A 8 24.85 -2.39 -2.25
N GLY A 9 25.95 -1.61 -2.17
CA GLY A 9 27.23 -1.98 -2.76
C GLY A 9 27.10 -2.24 -4.27
N GLU A 10 27.48 -3.44 -4.72
CA GLU A 10 27.37 -3.86 -6.13
C GLU A 10 25.93 -3.80 -6.67
N ALA A 11 24.92 -4.02 -5.83
CA ALA A 11 23.51 -3.94 -6.23
C ALA A 11 23.01 -2.50 -6.40
N ALA A 12 23.82 -1.49 -6.06
CA ALA A 12 23.45 -0.09 -6.24
C ALA A 12 23.29 0.28 -7.72
N GLY A 13 24.02 -0.40 -8.62
CA GLY A 13 23.93 -0.22 -10.07
C GLY A 13 22.54 -0.55 -10.61
N ASP A 14 21.85 -1.53 -10.02
CA ASP A 14 20.52 -1.98 -10.45
C ASP A 14 19.41 -0.96 -10.17
N LEU A 15 19.60 -0.06 -9.18
CA LEU A 15 18.59 0.95 -8.84
C LEU A 15 18.53 2.11 -9.85
N LEU A 16 19.69 2.53 -10.34
CA LEU A 16 19.84 3.67 -11.26
C LEU A 16 20.88 3.32 -12.33
N PRO A 17 20.55 2.38 -13.25
CA PRO A 17 21.50 1.77 -14.17
C PRO A 17 22.01 2.68 -15.29
N VAL A 18 21.78 4.00 -15.17
CA VAL A 18 22.16 5.02 -16.16
C VAL A 18 23.33 5.88 -15.66
N PHE A 19 23.57 5.95 -14.35
CA PHE A 19 24.56 6.86 -13.76
C PHE A 19 25.62 6.12 -12.96
N GLU A 20 26.88 6.32 -13.34
CA GLU A 20 28.05 5.79 -12.62
C GLU A 20 28.47 6.66 -11.44
N ARG A 21 28.18 7.97 -11.49
CA ARG A 21 28.72 8.94 -10.53
C ARG A 21 27.62 9.76 -9.91
N TYR A 22 27.66 9.83 -8.58
CA TYR A 22 26.70 10.57 -7.77
C TYR A 22 27.43 11.59 -6.92
N TRP A 23 26.88 12.80 -6.88
CA TRP A 23 27.25 13.81 -5.90
C TRP A 23 26.13 13.91 -4.87
N ILE A 24 26.34 13.36 -3.67
CA ILE A 24 25.31 13.31 -2.63
C ILE A 24 25.88 13.88 -1.34
N ASN A 25 25.24 14.92 -0.81
CA ASN A 25 25.63 15.57 0.45
C ASN A 25 27.10 16.01 0.51
N GLY A 26 27.68 16.43 -0.63
CA GLY A 26 29.08 16.87 -0.69
C GLY A 26 30.11 15.75 -0.82
N SER A 27 29.66 14.49 -0.89
CA SER A 27 30.51 13.33 -1.16
C SER A 27 30.31 12.85 -2.60
N ASP A 28 31.40 12.47 -3.24
CA ASP A 28 31.36 11.71 -4.49
C ASP A 28 31.16 10.22 -4.16
N LEU A 29 30.34 9.55 -4.97
CA LEU A 29 30.11 8.12 -4.90
C LEU A 29 30.11 7.56 -6.32
N THR A 30 30.95 6.56 -6.57
CA THR A 30 30.99 5.84 -7.84
C THR A 30 30.36 4.46 -7.67
N VAL A 31 29.50 4.08 -8.60
CA VAL A 31 28.80 2.79 -8.65
C VAL A 31 29.02 2.19 -10.03
N GLU A 32 29.33 0.89 -10.11
CA GLU A 32 29.46 0.20 -11.39
C GLU A 32 28.08 0.04 -12.07
N LEU A 33 28.01 0.27 -13.38
CA LEU A 33 26.76 0.05 -14.11
C LEU A 33 26.52 -1.44 -14.29
N PRO A 34 25.28 -1.91 -14.08
CA PRO A 34 24.94 -3.27 -14.39
C PRO A 34 24.90 -3.47 -15.90
N VAL A 35 25.21 -4.68 -16.35
CA VAL A 35 24.98 -5.06 -17.74
C VAL A 35 23.47 -5.04 -17.98
N LEU A 36 23.00 -4.15 -18.87
CA LEU A 36 21.57 -4.02 -19.18
C LEU A 36 21.03 -5.34 -19.75
N GLY A 37 20.22 -6.03 -18.96
CA GLY A 37 19.50 -7.24 -19.34
C GLY A 37 18.25 -6.95 -20.18
N THR A 38 17.58 -8.00 -20.63
CA THR A 38 16.27 -7.90 -21.26
C THR A 38 15.22 -7.37 -20.26
N SER A 39 14.27 -6.56 -20.74
CA SER A 39 13.18 -6.06 -19.90
C SER A 39 12.45 -7.19 -19.20
N GLN A 40 12.25 -7.05 -17.89
CA GLN A 40 11.44 -7.96 -17.10
C GLN A 40 9.94 -7.76 -17.45
N PRO A 41 9.12 -8.82 -17.41
CA PRO A 41 7.68 -8.70 -17.56
C PRO A 41 7.07 -7.95 -16.36
N TYR A 42 6.00 -7.20 -16.59
CA TYR A 42 5.26 -6.55 -15.50
C TYR A 42 4.41 -7.57 -14.72
N PRO A 43 4.34 -7.47 -13.37
CA PRO A 43 5.15 -6.61 -12.50
C PRO A 43 6.59 -7.13 -12.38
N TRP A 44 7.56 -6.23 -12.47
CA TRP A 44 8.99 -6.57 -12.42
C TRP A 44 9.57 -6.61 -11.00
N TRP A 45 8.76 -6.27 -9.99
CA TRP A 45 9.12 -6.40 -8.59
C TRP A 45 8.25 -7.46 -7.92
N ASP A 46 8.85 -8.23 -7.01
CA ASP A 46 8.13 -9.08 -6.07
C ASP A 46 8.01 -8.34 -4.73
N VAL A 47 6.79 -8.27 -4.17
CA VAL A 47 6.60 -7.69 -2.84
C VAL A 47 6.95 -8.74 -1.79
N PRO A 48 7.92 -8.49 -0.88
CA PRO A 48 8.29 -9.46 0.13
C PRO A 48 7.09 -9.85 1.02
N PRO A 49 6.79 -11.15 1.20
CA PRO A 49 5.65 -11.58 2.01
C PRO A 49 5.70 -11.08 3.46
N GLY A 50 6.90 -10.97 4.03
CA GLY A 50 7.09 -10.43 5.38
C GLY A 50 6.74 -8.94 5.49
N LEU A 51 7.00 -8.16 4.44
CA LEU A 51 6.61 -6.75 4.38
C LEU A 51 5.08 -6.62 4.28
N LEU A 52 4.44 -7.42 3.43
CA LEU A 52 2.96 -7.44 3.36
C LEU A 52 2.33 -7.82 4.70
N ALA A 53 2.89 -8.83 5.38
CA ALA A 53 2.41 -9.25 6.70
C ALA A 53 2.59 -8.15 7.76
N GLN A 54 3.71 -7.43 7.73
CA GLN A 54 3.93 -6.28 8.61
C GLN A 54 2.96 -5.15 8.32
N LEU A 55 2.84 -4.73 7.04
CA LEU A 55 1.93 -3.66 6.65
C LEU A 55 0.47 -3.98 7.00
N ASN A 56 0.03 -5.22 6.77
CA ASN A 56 -1.32 -5.66 7.14
C ASN A 56 -1.52 -5.79 8.66
N GLY A 57 -0.47 -6.14 9.40
CA GLY A 57 -0.53 -6.35 10.85
C GLY A 57 -0.38 -5.06 11.69
N GLU A 58 0.28 -4.04 11.15
CA GLU A 58 0.65 -2.82 11.89
C GLU A 58 -0.45 -1.74 11.85
N ASP A 59 -1.09 -1.51 10.70
CA ASP A 59 -2.12 -0.48 10.58
C ASP A 59 -3.14 -0.78 9.47
N PRO A 60 -4.43 -1.04 9.81
CA PRO A 60 -5.48 -1.19 8.82
C PRO A 60 -5.94 0.15 8.20
N ALA A 61 -5.34 1.29 8.57
CA ALA A 61 -5.75 2.61 8.07
C ALA A 61 -5.85 2.72 6.54
N PRO A 62 -4.91 2.20 5.72
CA PRO A 62 -5.04 2.25 4.26
C PRO A 62 -6.30 1.54 3.76
N LEU A 63 -6.60 0.36 4.30
CA LEU A 63 -7.80 -0.39 3.94
C LEU A 63 -9.08 0.31 4.40
N VAL A 64 -9.06 0.95 5.57
CA VAL A 64 -10.19 1.77 6.04
C VAL A 64 -10.41 2.98 5.14
N ASP A 65 -9.35 3.66 4.73
CA ASP A 65 -9.42 4.79 3.81
C ASP A 65 -9.98 4.39 2.45
N ASP A 66 -9.51 3.27 1.90
CA ASP A 66 -10.00 2.71 0.63
C ASP A 66 -11.49 2.36 0.71
N LEU A 67 -11.94 1.72 1.80
CA LEU A 67 -13.35 1.38 2.00
C LEU A 67 -14.22 2.63 2.21
N MET A 68 -13.73 3.64 2.91
CA MET A 68 -14.42 4.93 3.06
C MET A 68 -14.54 5.65 1.72
N GLN A 69 -13.50 5.60 0.89
CA GLN A 69 -13.53 6.15 -0.46
C GLN A 69 -14.53 5.39 -1.35
N TRP A 70 -14.48 4.07 -1.34
CA TRP A 70 -15.44 3.23 -2.07
C TRP A 70 -16.89 3.50 -1.66
N LEU A 71 -17.18 3.62 -0.35
CA LEU A 71 -18.51 3.99 0.13
C LEU A 71 -18.94 5.36 -0.39
N ARG A 72 -18.02 6.33 -0.45
CA ARG A 72 -18.33 7.68 -0.95
C ARG A 72 -18.64 7.68 -2.44
N GLU A 73 -17.93 6.87 -3.22
CA GLU A 73 -18.01 6.85 -4.69
C GLU A 73 -19.14 5.94 -5.20
N GLU A 74 -19.26 4.73 -4.67
CA GLU A 74 -20.18 3.70 -5.17
C GLU A 74 -21.48 3.59 -4.35
N HIS A 75 -21.45 3.99 -3.07
CA HIS A 75 -22.58 3.84 -2.13
C HIS A 75 -22.85 5.10 -1.31
N ALA A 76 -22.87 6.26 -1.95
CA ALA A 76 -23.02 7.57 -1.29
C ALA A 76 -24.22 7.63 -0.32
N GLY A 77 -25.30 6.91 -0.65
CA GLY A 77 -26.47 6.76 0.21
C GLY A 77 -26.14 6.25 1.61
N LEU A 78 -25.27 5.24 1.73
CA LEU A 78 -24.77 4.70 3.01
C LEU A 78 -23.74 5.62 3.66
N TYR A 79 -22.90 6.26 2.85
CA TYR A 79 -21.85 7.16 3.34
C TYR A 79 -22.42 8.34 4.13
N PHE A 80 -23.52 8.93 3.68
CA PHE A 80 -24.11 10.12 4.31
C PHE A 80 -25.16 9.84 5.40
N VAL A 81 -25.49 8.58 5.72
CA VAL A 81 -26.46 8.26 6.79
C VAL A 81 -25.94 8.61 8.18
N LEU A 82 -24.63 8.42 8.38
CA LEU A 82 -23.96 8.64 9.65
C LEU A 82 -22.93 9.78 9.51
N PRO A 83 -22.63 10.52 10.59
CA PRO A 83 -21.46 11.38 10.59
C PRO A 83 -20.20 10.60 10.23
N GLU A 84 -19.35 11.17 9.38
CA GLU A 84 -18.16 10.49 8.81
C GLU A 84 -17.28 9.83 9.89
N ALA A 85 -17.06 10.51 11.02
CA ALA A 85 -16.26 9.98 12.12
C ALA A 85 -16.86 8.69 12.73
N ASN A 86 -18.19 8.57 12.76
CA ASN A 86 -18.88 7.38 13.25
C ASN A 86 -18.83 6.26 12.21
N LEU A 87 -19.03 6.59 10.93
CA LEU A 87 -18.90 5.62 9.84
C LEU A 87 -17.48 5.05 9.80
N ARG A 88 -16.45 5.89 9.84
CA ARG A 88 -15.04 5.48 9.88
C ARG A 88 -14.73 4.53 11.04
N ARG A 89 -15.28 4.81 12.23
CA ARG A 89 -15.15 3.90 13.38
C ARG A 89 -15.82 2.56 13.14
N LYS A 90 -17.00 2.53 12.52
CA LYS A 90 -17.70 1.29 12.13
C LYS A 90 -16.89 0.49 11.10
N VAL A 91 -16.37 1.14 10.07
CA VAL A 91 -15.52 0.52 9.04
C VAL A 91 -14.24 -0.04 9.67
N ALA A 92 -13.54 0.74 10.50
CA ALA A 92 -12.34 0.28 11.20
C ALA A 92 -12.61 -0.91 12.14
N HIS A 93 -13.76 -0.90 12.82
CA HIS A 93 -14.20 -2.05 13.61
C HIS A 93 -14.47 -3.27 12.73
N PHE A 94 -15.21 -3.09 11.63
CA PHE A 94 -15.51 -4.16 10.68
C PHE A 94 -14.23 -4.83 10.16
N VAL A 95 -13.27 -4.04 9.68
CA VAL A 95 -11.97 -4.52 9.16
C VAL A 95 -11.20 -5.32 10.22
N ARG A 96 -11.16 -4.84 11.46
CA ARG A 96 -10.46 -5.53 12.56
C ARG A 96 -11.04 -6.91 12.89
N HIS A 97 -12.34 -7.10 12.63
CA HIS A 97 -13.05 -8.34 12.93
C HIS A 97 -13.23 -9.28 11.73
N HIS A 98 -12.79 -8.86 10.53
CA HIS A 98 -12.87 -9.65 9.30
C HIS A 98 -11.53 -9.59 8.54
N PRO A 99 -10.46 -10.25 9.06
CA PRO A 99 -9.12 -10.25 8.46
C PRO A 99 -8.98 -11.16 7.23
N ASP A 100 -10.09 -11.67 6.69
CA ASP A 100 -10.15 -12.62 5.57
C ASP A 100 -9.71 -11.97 4.24
N PRO A 101 -9.43 -12.77 3.18
CA PRO A 101 -8.90 -12.24 1.91
C PRO A 101 -9.76 -11.10 1.33
N LEU A 102 -9.08 -10.11 0.73
CA LEU A 102 -9.68 -8.87 0.20
C LEU A 102 -10.84 -9.08 -0.80
N ASP A 103 -10.92 -10.27 -1.40
CA ASP A 103 -11.98 -10.59 -2.35
C ASP A 103 -13.34 -10.50 -1.66
N ASP A 104 -14.14 -9.51 -2.07
CA ASP A 104 -15.50 -9.22 -1.61
C ASP A 104 -15.66 -8.51 -0.24
N LEU A 105 -14.59 -7.92 0.32
CA LEU A 105 -14.68 -7.19 1.60
C LEU A 105 -15.66 -6.01 1.53
N SER A 106 -15.68 -5.28 0.42
CA SER A 106 -16.57 -4.14 0.20
C SER A 106 -18.05 -4.56 0.18
N GLY A 107 -18.37 -5.70 -0.46
CA GLY A 107 -19.73 -6.24 -0.51
C GLY A 107 -20.24 -6.59 0.88
N ARG A 108 -19.43 -7.30 1.67
CA ARG A 108 -19.78 -7.67 3.06
C ARG A 108 -19.93 -6.44 3.97
N LEU A 109 -19.09 -5.43 3.79
CA LEU A 109 -19.21 -4.17 4.54
C LEU A 109 -20.56 -3.51 4.24
N LYS A 110 -20.94 -3.42 2.96
CA LYS A 110 -22.22 -2.87 2.54
C LYS A 110 -23.39 -3.62 3.18
N ASP A 111 -23.41 -4.95 3.09
CA ASP A 111 -24.47 -5.77 3.67
C ASP A 111 -24.58 -5.57 5.20
N SER A 112 -23.43 -5.46 5.89
CA SER A 112 -23.38 -5.17 7.32
C SER A 112 -23.97 -3.79 7.65
N LEU A 113 -23.65 -2.77 6.85
CA LEU A 113 -24.18 -1.42 7.04
C LEU A 113 -25.67 -1.34 6.74
N GLU A 114 -26.14 -1.99 5.68
CA GLU A 114 -27.58 -2.06 5.34
C GLU A 114 -28.37 -2.75 6.44
N LYS A 115 -27.85 -3.84 7.01
CA LYS A 115 -28.47 -4.54 8.15
C LYS A 115 -28.55 -3.66 9.39
N ASP A 116 -27.49 -2.91 9.70
CA ASP A 116 -27.44 -2.06 10.89
C ASP A 116 -28.33 -0.80 10.78
N LEU A 117 -28.65 -0.40 9.55
CA LEU A 117 -29.47 0.78 9.25
C LEU A 117 -30.92 0.42 8.90
N ALA A 118 -31.25 -0.88 8.82
CA ALA A 118 -32.62 -1.35 8.68
C ALA A 118 -33.42 -1.09 9.97
N PRO A 119 -34.70 -0.64 9.86
CA PRO A 119 -35.55 -0.30 11.00
C PRO A 119 -36.06 -1.52 11.80
#